data_AF-A0A452YE57-F1
#
_entry.id   AF-A0A452YE57-F1
#
_cell.length_a   1.000
_cell.length_b   1.000
_cell.length_c   1.000
_cell.angle_alpha   90.00
_cell.angle_beta   90.00
_cell.angle_gamma   90.00
#
_symmetry.space_group_name_H-M   'P 1'
#
loop_
_entity.id
_entity.type
_entity.pdbx_description
1 polymer ?
#
loop_
_entity_poly.entity_id
_entity_poly.type
_entity_poly.pdbx_seq_one_letter_code
_entity_poly.pdbx_strand_id
1 'polypeptide(L)'
;MPVGRREEALRRWTKARWLILVKIAFAIVKSLCFNVFYTKVVENSENPCWKATGFSVPNVKEQRKKHPTEATTLRPLDSGVVETRELDDAALLTSLAEKGLAVKPATSGDYHAVECDVAIVGSGCGGGVAAAVLASAGHKVLVVEKGDYFTPDDYSSVEGPSMERLYEQGGIFCTSNVTTVLYAGTTVGGGSAVNWSASIRTPREILQEWSRDHGLPVFGSAAYVQAMDAVCARLAVTDGCREEGFQNKVVRRGCEALGLPVDRVPRNSSEGHHCGSCYLGCPTGDKRGTDTTWLVDAVEHGAVILAGCKAERLIFQNNSGKNGRSKKCVGLVATCMSNGITKKLRIEAKVSISACGALMTPPLLRNSGLRNRHVGRNLHLHPVSMAWGYFPDTNQEPQLTGKCYEGGIITSMHRVTERTIIETPALGPGAFASLVPWESGRDMKERMRRYTRTAHAFALVRDHAAGSVYGEGRVHYSPSRGDIEELRDGLRRALRIMVASGAAEVGTHRSDGLRLRCKGVQDKDLEAFLDEVTVARGPMQPGTDTWALLCSAHQMGSCRMGSSPKEGAVDGRGESWEAEGLYVCDGSLLPTAVGVNPMITIQSLAYCLSMDIAESLA
;
A
#
# COMPACT_ATOMS: atom_id res chain seq x y z
N MET A 1 -8.40 -37.66 -19.82
CA MET A 1 -9.69 -36.93 -19.89
C MET A 1 -9.59 -35.83 -20.97
N PRO A 2 -10.54 -35.73 -21.93
CA PRO A 2 -10.57 -34.66 -22.95
C PRO A 2 -10.54 -33.24 -22.35
N VAL A 3 -10.05 -32.25 -23.08
CA VAL A 3 -9.96 -30.84 -22.62
C VAL A 3 -11.32 -30.32 -22.13
N GLY A 4 -12.38 -30.48 -22.91
CA GLY A 4 -13.71 -29.98 -22.53
C GLY A 4 -14.23 -30.58 -21.22
N ARG A 5 -13.99 -31.88 -20.98
CA ARG A 5 -14.35 -32.52 -19.69
C ARG A 5 -13.52 -32.02 -18.52
N ARG A 6 -12.23 -31.71 -18.74
CA ARG A 6 -11.37 -31.07 -17.72
C ARG A 6 -11.86 -29.67 -17.38
N GLU A 7 -12.21 -28.88 -18.39
CA GLU A 7 -12.69 -27.51 -18.15
C GLU A 7 -14.04 -27.49 -17.44
N GLU A 8 -14.96 -28.37 -17.81
CA GLU A 8 -16.26 -28.50 -17.14
C GLU A 8 -16.10 -28.88 -15.66
N ALA A 9 -15.16 -29.78 -15.33
CA ALA A 9 -14.86 -30.10 -13.94
C ALA A 9 -14.38 -28.87 -13.15
N LEU A 10 -13.49 -28.05 -13.72
CA LEU A 10 -12.99 -26.82 -13.08
C LEU A 10 -14.09 -25.75 -12.93
N ARG A 11 -15.02 -25.64 -13.90
CA ARG A 11 -16.19 -24.74 -13.78
C ARG A 11 -17.11 -25.16 -12.63
N ARG A 12 -17.32 -26.46 -12.43
CA ARG A 12 -18.10 -26.99 -11.29
C ARG A 12 -17.45 -26.65 -9.96
N TRP A 13 -16.13 -26.67 -9.88
CA TRP A 13 -15.38 -26.27 -8.68
C TRP A 13 -15.57 -24.78 -8.37
N THR A 14 -15.53 -23.93 -9.40
CA THR A 14 -15.75 -22.49 -9.27
C THR A 14 -17.16 -22.14 -8.77
N LYS A 15 -18.17 -22.90 -9.21
CA LYS A 15 -19.59 -22.72 -8.88
C LYS A 15 -20.05 -23.50 -7.64
N ALA A 16 -19.14 -24.16 -6.92
CA ALA A 16 -19.50 -25.01 -5.81
C ALA A 16 -20.13 -24.20 -4.65
N ARG A 17 -21.41 -24.46 -4.36
CA ARG A 17 -22.16 -23.79 -3.27
C ARG A 17 -21.85 -24.35 -1.89
N TRP A 18 -21.59 -25.66 -1.81
CA TRP A 18 -21.41 -26.39 -0.54
C TRP A 18 -20.00 -26.94 -0.33
N LEU A 19 -19.28 -27.25 -1.42
CA LEU A 19 -17.87 -27.71 -1.37
C LEU A 19 -16.91 -26.51 -1.36
N ILE A 20 -16.99 -25.69 -0.31
CA ILE A 20 -16.26 -24.42 -0.20
C ILE A 20 -14.75 -24.64 -0.31
N LEU A 21 -14.20 -25.70 0.28
CA LEU A 21 -12.77 -26.03 0.20
C LEU A 21 -12.28 -26.21 -1.25
N VAL A 22 -13.10 -26.79 -2.12
CA VAL A 22 -12.77 -26.99 -3.53
C VAL A 22 -12.78 -25.64 -4.27
N LYS A 23 -13.75 -24.76 -3.96
CA LYS A 23 -13.83 -23.40 -4.50
C LYS A 23 -12.61 -22.55 -4.09
N ILE A 24 -12.21 -22.62 -2.82
CA ILE A 24 -11.01 -21.96 -2.29
C ILE A 24 -9.76 -22.51 -2.99
N ALA A 25 -9.61 -23.84 -3.05
CA ALA A 25 -8.46 -24.48 -3.69
C ALA A 25 -8.35 -24.05 -5.16
N PHE A 26 -9.46 -24.02 -5.89
CA PHE A 26 -9.48 -23.51 -7.26
C PHE A 26 -9.01 -22.05 -7.33
N ALA A 27 -9.57 -21.16 -6.50
CA ALA A 27 -9.23 -19.75 -6.51
C ALA A 27 -7.73 -19.50 -6.23
N ILE A 28 -7.16 -20.21 -5.25
CA ILE A 28 -5.74 -20.11 -4.88
C ILE A 28 -4.87 -20.66 -6.01
N VAL A 29 -5.13 -21.88 -6.47
CA VAL A 29 -4.32 -22.53 -7.52
C VAL A 29 -4.36 -21.71 -8.82
N LYS A 30 -5.55 -21.23 -9.23
CA LYS A 30 -5.71 -20.34 -10.38
C LYS A 30 -4.81 -19.10 -10.24
N SER A 31 -4.92 -18.42 -9.10
CA SER A 31 -4.23 -17.15 -8.87
C SER A 31 -2.71 -17.33 -8.84
N LEU A 32 -2.21 -18.38 -8.19
CA LEU A 32 -0.78 -18.71 -8.13
C LEU A 32 -0.26 -19.14 -9.51
N CYS A 33 -0.95 -20.06 -10.20
CA CYS A 33 -0.51 -20.52 -11.51
C CYS A 33 -0.43 -19.37 -12.52
N PHE A 34 -1.43 -18.48 -12.55
CA PHE A 34 -1.41 -17.35 -13.46
C PHE A 34 -0.42 -16.27 -13.05
N ASN A 35 -0.30 -15.97 -11.75
CA ASN A 35 0.71 -15.03 -11.29
C ASN A 35 2.10 -15.51 -11.74
N VAL A 36 2.50 -16.72 -11.33
CA VAL A 36 3.81 -17.29 -11.67
C VAL A 36 4.01 -17.38 -13.18
N PHE A 37 3.01 -17.83 -13.94
CA PHE A 37 3.15 -17.97 -15.39
C PHE A 37 3.43 -16.64 -16.10
N TYR A 38 2.84 -15.53 -15.64
CA TYR A 38 2.99 -14.22 -16.26
C TYR A 38 4.03 -13.32 -15.59
N THR A 39 4.58 -13.70 -14.43
CA THR A 39 5.65 -12.95 -13.73
C THR A 39 7.01 -13.64 -13.75
N LYS A 40 7.06 -14.96 -13.93
CA LYS A 40 8.31 -15.70 -13.99
C LYS A 40 9.11 -15.27 -15.21
N VAL A 41 10.39 -14.98 -15.00
CA VAL A 41 11.34 -14.64 -16.04
C VAL A 41 12.37 -15.75 -16.25
N VAL A 42 12.91 -15.85 -17.46
CA VAL A 42 14.11 -16.64 -17.75
C VAL A 42 15.37 -15.83 -17.46
N GLU A 43 16.56 -16.40 -17.66
CA GLU A 43 17.86 -15.79 -17.30
C GLU A 43 18.06 -14.36 -17.84
N ASN A 44 17.47 -14.02 -18.99
CA ASN A 44 17.54 -12.68 -19.58
C ASN A 44 16.48 -11.69 -19.05
N SER A 45 15.80 -11.98 -17.94
CA SER A 45 14.69 -11.17 -17.39
C SER A 45 13.50 -11.01 -18.34
N GLU A 46 13.29 -11.97 -19.24
CA GLU A 46 12.18 -12.00 -20.19
C GLU A 46 11.16 -13.09 -19.84
N ASN A 47 9.90 -12.89 -20.25
CA ASN A 47 8.89 -13.95 -20.28
C ASN A 47 8.42 -14.17 -21.73
N PRO A 48 8.53 -15.39 -22.28
CA PRO A 48 8.14 -15.68 -23.67
C PRO A 48 6.67 -15.34 -24.01
N CYS A 49 5.80 -15.31 -23.01
CA CYS A 49 4.38 -15.04 -23.20
C CYS A 49 4.07 -13.56 -23.36
N TRP A 50 4.92 -12.65 -22.86
CA TRP A 50 4.67 -11.20 -22.90
C TRP A 50 4.56 -10.66 -24.33
N LYS A 51 5.33 -11.22 -25.27
CA LYS A 51 5.21 -10.85 -26.69
C LYS A 51 3.81 -11.10 -27.25
N ALA A 52 3.15 -12.18 -26.80
CA ALA A 52 1.80 -12.52 -27.23
C ALA A 52 0.70 -11.68 -26.54
N THR A 53 1.01 -11.07 -25.39
CA THR A 53 0.11 -10.15 -24.68
C THR A 53 0.32 -8.68 -25.07
N GLY A 54 1.40 -8.39 -25.81
CA GLY A 54 1.84 -7.03 -26.14
C GLY A 54 2.49 -6.28 -24.97
N PHE A 55 2.80 -6.98 -23.87
CA PHE A 55 3.57 -6.41 -22.77
C PHE A 55 5.06 -6.37 -23.12
N SER A 56 5.72 -5.30 -22.71
CA SER A 56 7.17 -5.13 -22.78
C SER A 56 7.62 -4.43 -21.52
N VAL A 57 8.73 -4.89 -20.92
CA VAL A 57 9.35 -4.21 -19.79
C VAL A 57 9.79 -2.81 -20.26
N PRO A 58 9.44 -1.74 -19.53
CA PRO A 58 9.85 -0.39 -19.90
C PRO A 58 11.37 -0.24 -20.03
N ASN A 59 11.83 0.45 -21.08
CA ASN A 59 13.25 0.78 -21.23
C ASN A 59 13.64 1.93 -20.29
N VAL A 60 14.07 1.58 -19.08
CA VAL A 60 14.46 2.53 -18.02
C VAL A 60 15.52 3.53 -18.48
N LYS A 61 16.51 3.09 -19.27
CA LYS A 61 17.59 3.96 -19.77
C LYS A 61 17.06 5.06 -20.69
N GLU A 62 16.08 4.74 -21.55
CA GLU A 62 15.42 5.76 -22.38
C GLU A 62 14.51 6.68 -21.57
N GLN A 63 13.81 6.16 -20.57
CA GLN A 63 12.97 6.99 -19.70
C GLN A 63 13.80 8.00 -18.91
N ARG A 64 14.98 7.61 -18.41
CA ARG A 64 15.91 8.52 -17.73
C ARG A 64 16.55 9.55 -18.64
N LYS A 65 16.79 9.24 -19.92
CA LYS A 65 17.24 10.25 -20.91
C LYS A 65 16.21 11.37 -21.10
N LYS A 66 14.92 11.09 -20.93
CA LYS A 66 13.84 12.09 -21.05
C LYS A 66 13.75 12.99 -19.80
N HIS A 67 14.24 12.53 -18.66
CA HIS A 67 14.24 13.24 -17.37
C HIS A 67 15.59 13.01 -16.66
N PRO A 68 16.66 13.70 -17.08
CA PRO A 68 17.98 13.51 -16.49
C PRO A 68 18.00 13.95 -15.02
N THR A 69 18.29 13.01 -14.12
CA THR A 69 18.74 13.31 -12.76
C THR A 69 20.26 13.34 -12.75
N GLU A 70 20.87 14.24 -11.98
CA GLU A 70 22.33 14.23 -11.80
C GLU A 70 22.77 12.87 -11.26
N ALA A 71 23.68 12.21 -11.99
CA ALA A 71 24.23 10.92 -11.56
C ALA A 71 25.26 11.18 -10.46
N THR A 72 24.84 11.07 -9.20
CA THR A 72 25.76 11.02 -8.06
C THR A 72 26.29 9.60 -7.92
N THR A 73 27.58 9.45 -7.61
CA THR A 73 28.18 8.12 -7.32
C THR A 73 27.71 7.55 -5.99
N LEU A 74 27.14 8.39 -5.12
CA LEU A 74 26.58 8.03 -3.81
C LEU A 74 25.06 7.93 -3.91
N ARG A 75 24.49 6.87 -3.32
CA ARG A 75 23.04 6.70 -3.16
C ARG A 75 22.52 7.66 -2.07
N PRO A 76 21.25 8.10 -2.14
CA PRO A 76 20.71 9.12 -1.24
C PRO A 76 20.90 8.86 0.26
N LEU A 77 20.93 7.59 0.69
CA LEU A 77 21.02 7.24 2.11
C LEU A 77 22.40 6.67 2.52
N ASP A 78 23.40 6.59 1.63
CA ASP A 78 24.69 5.92 1.88
C ASP A 78 25.45 6.47 3.10
N SER A 79 25.24 7.74 3.44
CA SER A 79 25.87 8.37 4.60
C SER A 79 25.30 7.86 5.94
N GLY A 80 24.12 7.24 5.99
CA GLY A 80 23.49 6.77 7.24
C GLY A 80 22.81 5.40 7.19
N VAL A 81 22.67 4.77 6.02
CA VAL A 81 22.11 3.42 5.89
C VAL A 81 23.15 2.35 6.22
N VAL A 82 22.71 1.30 6.90
CA VAL A 82 23.45 0.06 7.17
C VAL A 82 22.61 -1.09 6.63
N GLU A 83 23.02 -1.68 5.52
CA GLU A 83 22.35 -2.81 4.87
C GLU A 83 22.88 -4.13 5.43
N THR A 84 22.06 -4.82 6.21
CA THR A 84 22.55 -5.94 7.01
C THR A 84 22.78 -7.25 6.24
N ARG A 85 22.18 -7.42 5.06
CA ARG A 85 22.05 -8.72 4.34
C ARG A 85 23.37 -9.47 4.17
N GLU A 86 24.43 -8.73 3.85
CA GLU A 86 25.76 -9.27 3.54
C GLU A 86 26.77 -9.06 4.68
N LEU A 87 26.32 -8.57 5.83
CA LEU A 87 27.19 -8.32 6.99
C LEU A 87 27.23 -9.54 7.91
N ASP A 88 28.34 -9.64 8.65
CA ASP A 88 28.48 -10.46 9.84
C ASP A 88 28.39 -9.62 11.13
N ASP A 89 28.48 -10.26 12.30
CA ASP A 89 28.40 -9.57 13.59
C ASP A 89 29.46 -8.46 13.76
N ALA A 90 30.70 -8.68 13.28
CA ALA A 90 31.79 -7.71 13.45
C ALA A 90 31.64 -6.51 12.50
N ALA A 91 31.30 -6.77 11.24
CA ALA A 91 31.05 -5.75 10.23
C ALA A 91 29.83 -4.90 10.60
N LEU A 92 28.77 -5.50 11.16
CA LEU A 92 27.61 -4.79 11.67
C LEU A 92 27.98 -3.78 12.75
N LEU A 93 28.72 -4.23 13.78
CA LEU A 93 29.12 -3.35 14.89
C LEU A 93 30.01 -2.21 14.43
N THR A 94 30.96 -2.50 13.54
CA THR A 94 31.86 -1.51 12.95
C THR A 94 31.06 -0.47 12.16
N SER A 95 30.15 -0.91 11.30
CA SER A 95 29.31 -0.01 10.49
C SER A 95 28.44 0.90 11.36
N LEU A 96 27.79 0.36 12.40
CA LEU A 96 26.99 1.15 13.33
C LEU A 96 27.83 2.18 14.10
N ALA A 97 29.03 1.80 14.54
CA ALA A 97 29.94 2.70 15.25
C ALA A 97 30.46 3.83 14.35
N GLU A 98 30.82 3.53 13.10
CA GLU A 98 31.24 4.51 12.09
C GLU A 98 30.13 5.52 11.77
N LYS A 99 28.87 5.11 11.88
CA LYS A 99 27.69 6.00 11.77
C LYS A 99 27.34 6.74 13.07
N GLY A 100 28.17 6.68 14.10
CA GLY A 100 28.05 7.50 15.31
C GLY A 100 27.17 6.93 16.44
N LEU A 101 26.75 5.66 16.33
CA LEU A 101 26.02 4.97 17.40
C LEU A 101 27.00 4.35 18.40
N ALA A 102 26.62 4.38 19.68
CA ALA A 102 27.35 3.65 20.70
C ALA A 102 26.94 2.17 20.68
N VAL A 103 27.90 1.30 20.42
CA VAL A 103 27.68 -0.15 20.33
C VAL A 103 28.48 -0.90 21.39
N LYS A 104 27.91 -1.97 21.93
CA LYS A 104 28.57 -2.86 22.89
C LYS A 104 28.45 -4.31 22.37
N PRO A 105 29.58 -4.95 22.00
CA PRO A 105 29.58 -6.35 21.60
C PRO A 105 29.04 -7.27 22.71
N ALA A 106 28.54 -8.43 22.31
CA ALA A 106 28.05 -9.43 23.26
C ALA A 106 29.26 -10.12 23.90
N THR A 107 29.44 -9.98 25.23
CA THR A 107 30.56 -10.63 25.94
C THR A 107 30.25 -12.06 26.37
N SER A 108 28.99 -12.33 26.73
CA SER A 108 28.50 -13.68 27.09
C SER A 108 27.00 -13.90 26.79
N GLY A 109 26.35 -12.93 26.14
CA GLY A 109 24.91 -12.94 25.86
C GLY A 109 24.54 -13.22 24.40
N ASP A 110 23.23 -13.25 24.16
CA ASP A 110 22.65 -13.43 22.82
C ASP A 110 22.45 -12.11 22.04
N TYR A 111 22.87 -10.98 22.63
CA TYR A 111 22.59 -9.65 22.09
C TYR A 111 23.83 -8.76 22.04
N HIS A 112 24.00 -8.06 20.92
CA HIS A 112 24.75 -6.81 20.86
C HIS A 112 23.87 -5.66 21.34
N ALA A 113 24.41 -4.73 22.12
CA ALA A 113 23.67 -3.55 22.55
C ALA A 113 24.00 -2.34 21.66
N VAL A 114 22.99 -1.54 21.35
CA VAL A 114 23.10 -0.29 20.59
C VAL A 114 22.34 0.79 21.34
N GLU A 115 22.96 1.94 21.61
CA GLU A 115 22.32 3.05 22.32
C GLU A 115 21.98 4.19 21.37
N CYS A 116 20.78 4.74 21.52
CA CYS A 116 20.27 5.90 20.80
C CYS A 116 19.31 6.70 21.70
N ASP A 117 18.94 7.91 21.29
CA ASP A 117 17.91 8.68 21.99
C ASP A 117 16.51 8.17 21.58
N VAL A 118 16.32 7.95 20.28
CA VAL A 118 15.06 7.52 19.70
C VAL A 118 15.26 6.30 18.82
N ALA A 119 14.49 5.25 19.08
CA ALA A 119 14.40 4.10 18.18
C ALA A 119 13.06 4.09 17.44
N ILE A 120 13.10 4.01 16.11
CA ILE A 120 11.91 4.01 15.25
C ILE A 120 11.83 2.66 14.54
N VAL A 121 10.68 1.99 14.63
CA VAL A 121 10.46 0.71 13.94
C VAL A 121 9.60 0.94 12.71
N GLY A 122 10.17 0.74 11.53
CA GLY A 122 9.56 0.98 10.24
C GLY A 122 9.93 2.34 9.66
N SER A 123 10.35 2.35 8.40
CA SER A 123 10.87 3.55 7.69
C SER A 123 9.84 4.19 6.74
N GLY A 124 8.58 3.72 6.79
CA GLY A 124 7.51 4.13 5.88
C GLY A 124 7.00 5.56 6.09
N CYS A 125 5.78 5.84 5.63
CA CYS A 125 5.18 7.19 5.65
C CYS A 125 5.38 7.92 6.99
N GLY A 126 4.98 7.33 8.10
CA GLY A 126 5.09 8.01 9.39
C GLY A 126 6.48 7.91 10.03
N GLY A 127 7.15 6.76 9.90
CA GLY A 127 8.48 6.55 10.48
C GLY A 127 9.57 7.40 9.85
N GLY A 128 9.53 7.60 8.52
CA GLY A 128 10.47 8.48 7.83
C GLY A 128 10.32 9.95 8.25
N VAL A 129 9.06 10.44 8.36
CA VAL A 129 8.78 11.80 8.86
C VAL A 129 9.27 11.96 10.30
N ALA A 130 8.96 10.99 11.17
CA ALA A 130 9.39 11.02 12.56
C ALA A 130 10.91 11.03 12.69
N ALA A 131 11.60 10.24 11.87
CA ALA A 131 13.06 10.21 11.85
C ALA A 131 13.64 11.57 11.45
N ALA A 132 13.09 12.21 10.41
CA ALA A 132 13.54 13.52 9.95
C ALA A 132 13.38 14.58 11.04
N VAL A 133 12.17 14.71 11.60
CA VAL A 133 11.85 15.73 12.61
C VAL A 133 12.73 15.57 13.85
N LEU A 134 12.87 14.34 14.37
CA LEU A 134 13.62 14.09 15.60
C LEU A 134 15.13 14.19 15.40
N ALA A 135 15.66 13.79 14.24
CA ALA A 135 17.08 13.98 13.92
C ALA A 135 17.41 15.47 13.73
N SER A 136 16.55 16.23 13.04
CA SER A 136 16.71 17.68 12.90
C SER A 136 16.62 18.43 14.24
N ALA A 137 15.92 17.87 15.24
CA ALA A 137 15.93 18.38 16.61
C ALA A 137 17.22 18.04 17.39
N GLY A 138 18.17 17.31 16.78
CA GLY A 138 19.48 16.98 17.36
C GLY A 138 19.52 15.66 18.14
N HIS A 139 18.48 14.83 18.06
CA HIS A 139 18.47 13.53 18.73
C HIS A 139 19.19 12.45 17.91
N LYS A 140 19.84 11.50 18.59
CA LYS A 140 20.40 10.31 17.94
C LYS A 140 19.28 9.33 17.60
N VAL A 141 18.91 9.28 16.32
CA VAL A 141 17.81 8.44 15.81
C VAL A 141 18.35 7.17 15.16
N LEU A 142 17.81 6.02 15.55
CA LEU A 142 18.00 4.74 14.86
C LEU A 142 16.66 4.23 14.30
N VAL A 143 16.60 4.07 12.99
CA VAL A 143 15.45 3.49 12.27
C VAL A 143 15.73 2.01 11.97
N VAL A 144 14.79 1.13 12.28
CA VAL A 144 14.85 -0.32 12.03
C VAL A 144 13.84 -0.68 10.94
N GLU A 145 14.31 -1.13 9.78
CA GLU A 145 13.47 -1.52 8.63
C GLU A 145 13.74 -2.97 8.24
N LYS A 146 12.67 -3.78 8.13
CA LYS A 146 12.81 -5.20 7.78
C LYS A 146 13.07 -5.43 6.30
N GLY A 147 12.64 -4.52 5.43
CA GLY A 147 12.88 -4.56 4.01
C GLY A 147 14.28 -4.09 3.62
N ASP A 148 14.66 -4.34 2.37
CA ASP A 148 15.94 -3.89 1.81
C ASP A 148 15.84 -2.43 1.30
N TYR A 149 17.00 -1.79 1.12
CA TYR A 149 17.12 -0.47 0.50
C TYR A 149 17.28 -0.62 -1.02
N PHE A 150 16.55 0.20 -1.78
CA PHE A 150 16.63 0.23 -3.24
C PHE A 150 16.72 1.67 -3.72
N THR A 151 17.39 1.84 -4.85
CA THR A 151 17.48 3.10 -5.59
C THR A 151 16.95 2.91 -7.01
N PRO A 152 16.83 3.98 -7.81
CA PRO A 152 16.34 3.88 -9.18
C PRO A 152 17.07 2.83 -10.03
N ASP A 153 18.35 2.57 -9.76
CA ASP A 153 19.19 1.58 -10.46
C ASP A 153 18.89 0.13 -10.07
N ASP A 154 18.33 -0.10 -8.88
CA ASP A 154 18.03 -1.44 -8.38
C ASP A 154 16.65 -1.94 -8.85
N TYR A 155 15.75 -1.03 -9.26
CA TYR A 155 14.39 -1.40 -9.67
C TYR A 155 14.34 -2.04 -11.06
N SER A 156 13.84 -3.27 -11.12
CA SER A 156 13.80 -4.07 -12.36
C SER A 156 12.66 -3.71 -13.31
N SER A 157 11.59 -3.04 -12.83
CA SER A 157 10.30 -2.90 -13.54
C SER A 157 9.62 -4.23 -13.90
N VAL A 158 10.12 -5.36 -13.39
CA VAL A 158 9.56 -6.69 -13.60
C VAL A 158 8.70 -7.06 -12.40
N GLU A 159 7.42 -7.33 -12.65
CA GLU A 159 6.42 -7.53 -11.60
C GLU A 159 6.81 -8.62 -10.59
N GLY A 160 7.22 -9.83 -11.02
CA GLY A 160 7.51 -10.93 -10.10
C GLY A 160 8.57 -10.63 -9.05
N PRO A 161 9.83 -10.41 -9.46
CA PRO A 161 10.93 -10.11 -8.54
C PRO A 161 10.72 -8.83 -7.74
N SER A 162 10.13 -7.79 -8.33
CA SER A 162 9.81 -6.56 -7.60
C SER A 162 8.75 -6.79 -6.53
N MET A 163 7.69 -7.56 -6.83
CA MET A 163 6.65 -7.87 -5.84
C MET A 163 7.21 -8.72 -4.69
N GLU A 164 8.05 -9.71 -5.00
CA GLU A 164 8.72 -10.57 -4.00
C GLU A 164 9.55 -9.76 -3.00
N ARG A 165 10.32 -8.79 -3.48
CA ARG A 165 11.26 -8.02 -2.65
C ARG A 165 10.66 -6.79 -1.99
N LEU A 166 9.63 -6.17 -2.59
CA LEU A 166 9.11 -4.88 -2.16
C LEU A 166 7.77 -4.95 -1.42
N TYR A 167 7.12 -6.11 -1.35
CA TYR A 167 5.80 -6.26 -0.72
C TYR A 167 5.73 -7.40 0.30
N GLU A 168 4.86 -7.23 1.30
CA GLU A 168 4.56 -8.27 2.28
C GLU A 168 4.06 -9.54 1.58
N GLN A 169 4.65 -10.68 1.93
CA GLN A 169 4.30 -11.98 1.36
C GLN A 169 4.37 -12.00 -0.19
N GLY A 170 5.28 -11.22 -0.77
CA GLY A 170 5.44 -11.12 -2.23
C GLY A 170 4.23 -10.55 -2.95
N GLY A 171 3.37 -9.79 -2.25
CA GLY A 171 2.14 -9.21 -2.78
C GLY A 171 0.97 -10.18 -2.97
N ILE A 172 1.07 -11.42 -2.45
CA ILE A 172 -0.03 -12.40 -2.40
C ILE A 172 -0.57 -12.49 -0.96
N PHE A 173 -0.77 -11.33 -0.32
CA PHE A 173 -1.31 -11.26 1.03
C PHE A 173 -2.83 -11.10 0.98
N CYS A 174 -3.59 -11.99 1.62
CA CYS A 174 -5.06 -11.93 1.64
C CYS A 174 -5.60 -12.00 3.08
N THR A 175 -6.81 -11.48 3.28
CA THR A 175 -7.54 -11.65 4.55
C THR A 175 -7.85 -13.12 4.82
N SER A 176 -8.01 -13.48 6.10
CA SER A 176 -8.25 -14.85 6.56
C SER A 176 -9.55 -15.49 6.04
N ASN A 177 -10.51 -14.65 5.63
CA ASN A 177 -11.74 -15.06 4.96
C ASN A 177 -11.64 -15.01 3.41
N VAL A 178 -10.43 -14.87 2.86
CA VAL A 178 -10.10 -14.82 1.43
C VAL A 178 -11.04 -13.88 0.67
N THR A 179 -11.25 -12.67 1.20
CA THR A 179 -12.19 -11.70 0.63
C THR A 179 -11.47 -10.49 0.04
N THR A 180 -10.38 -10.05 0.67
CA THR A 180 -9.63 -8.86 0.23
C THR A 180 -8.15 -9.18 0.08
N VAL A 181 -7.56 -8.89 -1.08
CA VAL A 181 -6.11 -8.91 -1.31
C VAL A 181 -5.52 -7.59 -0.82
N LEU A 182 -4.42 -7.67 -0.07
CA LEU A 182 -3.76 -6.55 0.59
C LEU A 182 -2.40 -6.30 -0.04
N TYR A 183 -2.14 -5.05 -0.39
CA TYR A 183 -0.84 -4.58 -0.85
C TYR A 183 -0.20 -3.71 0.23
N ALA A 184 0.91 -4.16 0.80
CA ALA A 184 1.69 -3.45 1.81
C ALA A 184 3.18 -3.54 1.47
N GLY A 185 3.87 -2.40 1.45
CA GLY A 185 5.28 -2.32 1.08
C GLY A 185 6.23 -2.78 2.20
N THR A 186 7.32 -3.45 1.82
CA THR A 186 8.35 -4.03 2.68
C THR A 186 9.73 -3.67 2.17
N THR A 187 10.08 -2.40 2.26
CA THR A 187 11.34 -1.83 1.75
C THR A 187 11.63 -0.56 2.53
N VAL A 188 12.86 -0.04 2.48
CA VAL A 188 13.15 1.30 2.97
C VAL A 188 12.22 2.31 2.26
N GLY A 189 11.50 3.09 3.06
CA GLY A 189 10.41 3.98 2.60
C GLY A 189 9.01 3.35 2.62
N GLY A 190 8.91 2.05 2.89
CA GLY A 190 7.67 1.30 3.05
C GLY A 190 6.68 1.47 1.90
N GLY A 191 5.40 1.62 2.24
CA GLY A 191 4.35 1.85 1.24
C GLY A 191 4.53 3.13 0.40
N SER A 192 5.28 4.13 0.88
CA SER A 192 5.50 5.36 0.10
C SER A 192 6.41 5.13 -1.11
N ALA A 193 7.39 4.23 -1.01
CA ALA A 193 8.28 3.85 -2.09
C ALA A 193 7.53 3.14 -3.23
N VAL A 194 6.47 2.38 -2.91
CA VAL A 194 5.74 1.53 -3.87
C VAL A 194 4.26 1.88 -4.09
N ASN A 195 3.73 2.97 -3.52
CA ASN A 195 2.39 3.43 -3.88
C ASN A 195 2.33 4.04 -5.31
N TRP A 196 1.15 4.50 -5.70
CA TRP A 196 0.86 5.01 -7.04
C TRP A 196 0.93 6.53 -7.16
N SER A 197 1.70 7.18 -6.29
CA SER A 197 1.97 8.63 -6.26
C SER A 197 0.80 9.57 -5.88
N ALA A 198 -0.44 9.09 -5.87
CA ALA A 198 -1.60 9.89 -5.46
C ALA A 198 -1.41 10.52 -4.07
N SER A 199 -1.59 11.83 -3.99
CA SER A 199 -1.18 12.70 -2.88
C SER A 199 -2.32 13.65 -2.48
N ILE A 200 -3.49 13.09 -2.21
CA ILE A 200 -4.70 13.85 -1.86
C ILE A 200 -4.61 14.29 -0.39
N ARG A 201 -4.92 15.56 -0.12
CA ARG A 201 -4.98 16.12 1.25
C ARG A 201 -6.12 15.50 2.05
N THR A 202 -6.02 15.53 3.37
CA THR A 202 -7.10 15.07 4.25
C THR A 202 -8.37 15.90 4.02
N PRO A 203 -9.52 15.29 3.68
CA PRO A 203 -10.73 16.05 3.39
C PRO A 203 -11.23 16.81 4.63
N ARG A 204 -11.81 17.99 4.42
CA ARG A 204 -12.21 18.90 5.51
C ARG A 204 -13.25 18.28 6.43
N GLU A 205 -14.20 17.56 5.87
CA GLU A 205 -15.24 16.82 6.56
C GLU A 205 -14.66 15.75 7.49
N ILE A 206 -13.56 15.09 7.08
CA ILE A 206 -12.86 14.10 7.91
C ILE A 206 -12.12 14.77 9.06
N LEU A 207 -11.50 15.92 8.82
CA LEU A 207 -10.86 16.71 9.89
C LEU A 207 -11.87 17.14 10.95
N GLN A 208 -13.06 17.58 10.51
CA GLN A 208 -14.14 17.99 11.40
C GLN A 208 -14.69 16.80 12.19
N GLU A 209 -14.94 15.67 11.53
CA GLU A 209 -15.39 14.42 12.15
C GLU A 209 -14.40 13.97 13.23
N TRP A 210 -13.12 13.85 12.90
CA TRP A 210 -12.12 13.37 13.86
C TRP A 210 -11.88 14.36 15.01
N SER A 211 -11.90 15.66 14.72
CA SER A 211 -11.72 16.67 15.76
C SER A 211 -12.90 16.75 16.72
N ARG A 212 -14.14 16.72 16.22
CA ARG A 212 -15.35 16.96 17.02
C ARG A 212 -15.94 15.66 17.55
N ASP A 213 -16.16 14.69 16.69
CA ASP A 213 -16.94 13.50 17.00
C ASP A 213 -16.08 12.43 17.68
N HIS A 214 -14.77 12.41 17.38
CA HIS A 214 -13.80 11.53 18.05
C HIS A 214 -12.98 12.22 19.15
N GLY A 215 -13.19 13.53 19.37
CA GLY A 215 -12.51 14.29 20.43
C GLY A 215 -10.99 14.38 20.27
N LEU A 216 -10.49 14.45 19.03
CA LEU A 216 -9.06 14.49 18.71
C LEU A 216 -8.68 15.88 18.16
N PRO A 217 -8.39 16.86 19.04
CA PRO A 217 -8.24 18.27 18.65
C PRO A 217 -7.08 18.53 17.69
N VAL A 218 -6.09 17.63 17.60
CA VAL A 218 -4.98 17.73 16.65
C VAL A 218 -5.49 17.93 15.21
N PHE A 219 -6.54 17.22 14.79
CA PHE A 219 -7.07 17.32 13.42
C PHE A 219 -7.83 18.63 13.14
N GLY A 220 -8.27 19.34 14.19
CA GLY A 220 -8.89 20.66 14.08
C GLY A 220 -7.89 21.81 14.25
N SER A 221 -6.61 21.51 14.48
CA SER A 221 -5.60 22.50 14.82
C SER A 221 -4.99 23.18 13.59
N ALA A 222 -4.52 24.42 13.76
CA ALA A 222 -3.71 25.10 12.74
C ALA A 222 -2.39 24.37 12.46
N ALA A 223 -1.81 23.72 13.48
CA ALA A 223 -0.59 22.94 13.36
C ALA A 223 -0.75 21.77 12.37
N TYR A 224 -1.91 21.10 12.35
CA TYR A 224 -2.16 20.01 11.39
C TYR A 224 -2.27 20.51 9.95
N VAL A 225 -2.87 21.68 9.74
CA VAL A 225 -2.94 22.31 8.40
C VAL A 225 -1.53 22.68 7.92
N GLN A 226 -0.72 23.28 8.79
CA GLN A 226 0.68 23.60 8.49
C GLN A 226 1.51 22.35 8.22
N ALA A 227 1.26 21.27 8.96
CA ALA A 227 1.90 19.98 8.71
C ALA A 227 1.55 19.42 7.32
N MET A 228 0.28 19.49 6.90
CA MET A 228 -0.10 19.11 5.53
C MET A 228 0.62 19.97 4.48
N ASP A 229 0.79 21.27 4.73
CA ASP A 229 1.52 22.16 3.82
C ASP A 229 3.01 21.82 3.74
N ALA A 230 3.66 21.60 4.89
CA ALA A 230 5.05 21.16 4.96
C ALA A 230 5.26 19.81 4.26
N VAL A 231 4.35 18.86 4.45
CA VAL A 231 4.39 17.55 3.78
C VAL A 231 4.21 17.68 2.28
N CYS A 232 3.19 18.40 1.82
CA CYS A 232 2.97 18.62 0.39
C CYS A 232 4.16 19.32 -0.26
N ALA A 233 4.77 20.30 0.41
CA ALA A 233 5.96 21.00 -0.06
C ALA A 233 7.18 20.06 -0.14
N ARG A 234 7.45 19.27 0.91
CA ARG A 234 8.60 18.36 0.95
C ARG A 234 8.53 17.26 -0.10
N LEU A 235 7.33 16.75 -0.35
CA LEU A 235 7.05 15.77 -1.40
C LEU A 235 6.89 16.40 -2.79
N ALA A 236 6.94 17.74 -2.90
CA ALA A 236 6.64 18.54 -4.08
C ALA A 236 5.38 18.07 -4.82
N VAL A 237 4.28 18.00 -4.07
CA VAL A 237 2.99 17.60 -4.61
C VAL A 237 2.54 18.61 -5.67
N THR A 238 2.18 18.11 -6.85
CA THR A 238 1.63 18.90 -7.96
C THR A 238 0.36 18.26 -8.51
N ASP A 239 -0.62 19.08 -8.88
CA ASP A 239 -1.80 18.68 -9.66
C ASP A 239 -1.55 18.69 -11.18
N GLY A 240 -0.36 19.14 -11.59
CA GLY A 240 0.11 19.13 -12.96
C GLY A 240 0.30 17.71 -13.50
N CYS A 241 -0.21 17.48 -14.70
CA CYS A 241 -0.01 16.25 -15.46
C CYS A 241 0.03 16.61 -16.94
N ARG A 242 1.21 16.44 -17.56
CA ARG A 242 1.44 16.74 -18.99
C ARG A 242 0.79 15.71 -19.89
N GLU A 243 0.89 14.44 -19.51
CA GLU A 243 0.29 13.32 -20.24
C GLU A 243 -0.30 12.30 -19.27
N GLU A 244 -1.57 11.98 -19.48
CA GLU A 244 -2.26 10.92 -18.75
C GLU A 244 -2.02 9.54 -19.38
N GLY A 245 -1.90 8.52 -18.54
CA GLY A 245 -1.89 7.14 -18.99
C GLY A 245 -3.24 6.71 -19.62
N PHE A 246 -3.21 5.64 -20.41
CA PHE A 246 -4.38 5.15 -21.17
C PHE A 246 -5.64 4.98 -20.32
N GLN A 247 -5.52 4.40 -19.12
CA GLN A 247 -6.66 4.15 -18.24
C GLN A 247 -7.29 5.45 -17.72
N ASN A 248 -6.46 6.44 -17.39
CA ASN A 248 -6.93 7.76 -16.93
C ASN A 248 -7.65 8.51 -18.05
N LYS A 249 -7.13 8.45 -19.29
CA LYS A 249 -7.79 8.99 -20.48
C LYS A 249 -9.19 8.38 -20.69
N VAL A 250 -9.35 7.07 -20.45
CA VAL A 250 -10.66 6.39 -20.50
C VAL A 250 -11.64 6.95 -19.47
N VAL A 251 -11.21 7.09 -18.21
CA VAL A 251 -12.06 7.65 -17.15
C VAL A 251 -12.46 9.08 -17.48
N ARG A 252 -11.50 9.93 -17.85
CA ARG A 252 -11.74 11.33 -18.21
C ARG A 252 -12.74 11.47 -19.36
N ARG A 253 -12.47 10.80 -20.48
CA ARG A 253 -13.35 10.82 -21.66
C ARG A 253 -14.76 10.32 -21.32
N GLY A 254 -14.86 9.22 -20.57
CA GLY A 254 -16.15 8.67 -20.17
C GLY A 254 -16.94 9.58 -19.23
N CYS A 255 -16.27 10.25 -18.29
CA CYS A 255 -16.90 11.25 -17.43
C CYS A 255 -17.38 12.46 -18.24
N GLU A 256 -16.54 13.01 -19.12
CA GLU A 256 -16.88 14.15 -19.98
C GLU A 256 -18.09 13.83 -20.88
N ALA A 257 -18.12 12.64 -21.49
CA ALA A 257 -19.23 12.18 -22.32
C ALA A 257 -20.55 12.04 -21.55
N LEU A 258 -20.49 11.78 -20.24
CA LEU A 258 -21.66 11.66 -19.35
C LEU A 258 -22.01 12.97 -18.63
N GLY A 259 -21.26 14.06 -18.86
CA GLY A 259 -21.42 15.32 -18.13
C GLY A 259 -21.07 15.20 -16.63
N LEU A 260 -20.17 14.29 -16.26
CA LEU A 260 -19.74 14.06 -14.89
C LEU A 260 -18.45 14.85 -14.57
N PRO A 261 -18.32 15.38 -13.34
CA PRO A 261 -17.07 16.03 -12.92
C PRO A 261 -15.93 15.01 -12.87
N VAL A 262 -14.76 15.39 -13.36
CA VAL A 262 -13.54 14.58 -13.30
C VAL A 262 -12.37 15.45 -12.89
N ASP A 263 -11.79 15.12 -11.74
CA ASP A 263 -10.73 15.90 -11.12
C ASP A 263 -9.36 15.36 -11.52
N ARG A 264 -8.37 16.26 -11.53
CA ARG A 264 -6.95 15.86 -11.55
C ARG A 264 -6.55 15.41 -10.15
N VAL A 265 -5.75 14.36 -10.07
CA VAL A 265 -5.24 13.86 -8.79
C VAL A 265 -3.84 14.42 -8.54
N PRO A 266 -3.60 15.10 -7.40
CA PRO A 266 -2.26 15.57 -7.04
C PRO A 266 -1.27 14.42 -6.84
N ARG A 267 -0.01 14.61 -7.22
CA ARG A 267 1.03 13.55 -7.21
C ARG A 267 2.35 14.06 -6.64
N ASN A 268 3.08 13.19 -5.95
CA ASN A 268 4.45 13.43 -5.46
C ASN A 268 5.51 13.05 -6.52
N SER A 269 5.34 13.49 -7.76
CA SER A 269 6.26 13.27 -8.88
C SER A 269 6.19 14.47 -9.81
N SER A 270 7.18 14.65 -10.71
CA SER A 270 7.11 15.73 -11.69
C SER A 270 5.85 15.65 -12.59
N GLU A 271 5.45 16.78 -13.15
CA GLU A 271 4.30 16.85 -14.06
C GLU A 271 4.47 15.98 -15.31
N GLY A 272 5.71 15.76 -15.73
CA GLY A 272 6.10 14.93 -16.88
C GLY A 272 6.32 13.45 -16.54
N HIS A 273 6.07 13.04 -15.29
CA HIS A 273 6.27 11.66 -14.87
C HIS A 273 5.34 10.69 -15.61
N HIS A 274 5.92 9.70 -16.32
CA HIS A 274 5.17 8.80 -17.22
C HIS A 274 5.79 7.39 -17.29
N CYS A 275 6.15 6.78 -16.15
CA CYS A 275 6.85 5.47 -16.14
C CYS A 275 5.94 4.23 -16.16
N GLY A 276 4.70 4.31 -15.62
CA GLY A 276 3.78 3.18 -15.51
C GLY A 276 4.09 2.13 -14.43
N SER A 277 5.23 2.27 -13.74
CA SER A 277 5.78 1.22 -12.86
C SER A 277 6.05 1.66 -11.43
N CYS A 278 5.55 2.83 -10.98
CA CYS A 278 5.77 3.33 -9.61
C CYS A 278 5.40 2.33 -8.50
N TYR A 279 4.52 1.37 -8.79
CA TYR A 279 4.13 0.32 -7.87
C TYR A 279 5.20 -0.77 -7.68
N LEU A 280 6.21 -0.83 -8.54
CA LEU A 280 7.35 -1.75 -8.47
C LEU A 280 8.64 -1.02 -8.06
N GLY A 281 8.50 0.15 -7.44
CA GLY A 281 9.58 1.13 -7.28
C GLY A 281 9.68 2.05 -8.51
N CYS A 282 10.20 3.26 -8.34
CA CYS A 282 10.28 4.24 -9.43
C CYS A 282 11.66 4.18 -10.12
N PRO A 283 11.78 3.53 -11.29
CA PRO A 283 13.07 3.35 -11.96
C PRO A 283 13.65 4.66 -12.53
N THR A 284 12.84 5.73 -12.60
CA THR A 284 13.30 7.07 -13.04
C THR A 284 13.75 7.94 -11.88
N GLY A 285 13.50 7.55 -10.62
CA GLY A 285 13.84 8.34 -9.43
C GLY A 285 13.04 9.62 -9.22
N ASP A 286 11.99 9.85 -10.01
CA ASP A 286 11.22 11.10 -9.99
C ASP A 286 10.08 11.11 -8.95
N LYS A 287 9.60 9.92 -8.55
CA LYS A 287 8.60 9.78 -7.50
C LYS A 287 9.28 9.98 -6.13
N ARG A 288 8.68 10.84 -5.30
CA ARG A 288 9.24 11.29 -4.02
C ARG A 288 8.59 10.58 -2.85
N GLY A 289 9.06 9.37 -2.54
CA GLY A 289 8.71 8.63 -1.32
C GLY A 289 9.51 9.10 -0.11
N THR A 290 9.28 8.52 1.08
CA THR A 290 10.07 8.86 2.27
C THR A 290 11.55 8.48 2.13
N ASP A 291 11.86 7.45 1.31
CA ASP A 291 13.19 7.00 0.91
C ASP A 291 14.03 8.04 0.13
N THR A 292 13.37 8.95 -0.58
CA THR A 292 14.01 10.03 -1.36
C THR A 292 13.73 11.42 -0.78
N THR A 293 13.02 11.47 0.34
CA THR A 293 12.66 12.73 1.01
C THR A 293 13.06 12.71 2.49
N TRP A 294 12.12 12.40 3.38
CA TRP A 294 12.31 12.51 4.82
C TRP A 294 13.47 11.67 5.38
N LEU A 295 13.72 10.47 4.84
CA LEU A 295 14.86 9.67 5.29
C LEU A 295 16.20 10.27 4.85
N VAL A 296 16.23 10.99 3.74
CA VAL A 296 17.41 11.76 3.31
C VAL A 296 17.65 12.88 4.33
N ASP A 297 16.62 13.65 4.68
CA ASP A 297 16.72 14.71 5.70
C ASP A 297 17.19 14.14 7.04
N ALA A 298 16.66 12.97 7.45
CA ALA A 298 17.04 12.32 8.70
C ALA A 298 18.53 11.93 8.71
N VAL A 299 19.00 11.31 7.62
CA VAL A 299 20.40 10.88 7.47
C VAL A 299 21.36 12.08 7.39
N GLU A 300 20.96 13.17 6.71
CA GLU A 300 21.72 14.42 6.69
C GLU A 300 21.91 15.03 8.10
N HIS A 301 20.98 14.75 9.01
CA HIS A 301 21.06 15.13 10.43
C HIS A 301 21.60 14.00 11.33
N GLY A 302 22.25 12.98 10.75
CA GLY A 302 22.96 11.94 11.49
C GLY A 302 22.11 10.78 11.98
N ALA A 303 20.87 10.62 11.49
CA ALA A 303 20.10 9.40 11.74
C ALA A 303 20.74 8.19 11.05
N VAL A 304 20.60 7.02 11.68
CA VAL A 304 21.06 5.74 11.13
C VAL A 304 19.87 4.88 10.76
N ILE A 305 19.90 4.28 9.56
CA ILE A 305 18.85 3.40 9.06
C ILE A 305 19.39 1.99 8.93
N LEU A 306 18.88 1.05 9.73
CA LEU A 306 19.25 -0.35 9.67
C LEU A 306 18.27 -1.11 8.77
N ALA A 307 18.69 -1.37 7.53
CA ALA A 307 17.89 -2.06 6.52
C ALA A 307 18.10 -3.59 6.56
N GLY A 308 17.04 -4.34 6.32
CA GLY A 308 17.03 -5.80 6.50
C GLY A 308 17.04 -6.22 7.96
N CYS A 309 16.51 -5.43 8.90
CA CYS A 309 16.43 -5.76 10.32
C CYS A 309 14.99 -5.69 10.84
N LYS A 310 14.52 -6.75 11.48
CA LYS A 310 13.14 -6.86 11.98
C LYS A 310 13.11 -6.69 13.50
N ALA A 311 12.35 -5.71 13.99
CA ALA A 311 12.01 -5.63 15.41
C ALA A 311 11.10 -6.80 15.82
N GLU A 312 11.46 -7.50 16.90
CA GLU A 312 10.70 -8.63 17.42
C GLU A 312 9.73 -8.21 18.53
N ARG A 313 10.22 -7.38 19.44
CA ARG A 313 9.47 -6.89 20.61
C ARG A 313 10.12 -5.65 21.20
N LEU A 314 9.32 -4.85 21.88
CA LEU A 314 9.73 -3.76 22.73
C LEU A 314 10.18 -4.30 24.09
N ILE A 315 11.00 -3.52 24.79
CA ILE A 315 11.49 -3.81 26.14
C ILE A 315 10.80 -2.85 27.10
N PHE A 316 10.19 -3.41 28.14
CA PHE A 316 9.49 -2.65 29.17
C PHE A 316 10.10 -2.87 30.55
N GLN A 317 10.08 -1.80 31.35
CA GLN A 317 10.32 -1.84 32.79
C GLN A 317 9.04 -1.46 33.53
N ASN A 318 8.94 -1.86 34.80
CA ASN A 318 7.84 -1.43 35.66
C ASN A 318 7.94 0.09 35.89
N ASN A 319 6.80 0.77 35.82
CA ASN A 319 6.70 2.20 36.05
C ASN A 319 5.74 2.47 37.22
N SER A 320 6.22 3.16 38.24
CA SER A 320 5.44 3.64 39.38
C SER A 320 4.98 5.09 39.20
N GLY A 321 5.15 5.66 38.00
CA GLY A 321 4.83 7.05 37.67
C GLY A 321 3.36 7.42 37.91
N LYS A 322 3.14 8.71 38.22
CA LYS A 322 1.82 9.29 38.55
C LYS A 322 0.87 9.41 37.34
N ASN A 323 1.33 9.02 36.15
CA ASN A 323 0.71 9.31 34.86
C ASN A 323 -0.28 8.21 34.43
N GLY A 324 -0.51 7.20 35.29
CA GLY A 324 -1.41 6.07 35.02
C GLY A 324 -0.84 4.98 34.11
N ARG A 325 0.40 5.12 33.63
CA ARG A 325 1.11 4.14 32.79
C ARG A 325 1.93 3.20 33.66
N SER A 326 1.62 1.90 33.62
CA SER A 326 2.28 0.89 34.46
C SER A 326 3.62 0.40 33.92
N LYS A 327 3.93 0.69 32.65
CA LYS A 327 5.18 0.32 31.99
C LYS A 327 5.94 1.56 31.53
N LYS A 328 7.25 1.42 31.37
CA LYS A 328 8.12 2.36 30.66
C LYS A 328 8.86 1.63 29.56
N CYS A 329 8.79 2.14 28.34
CA CYS A 329 9.55 1.59 27.21
C CYS A 329 10.99 2.07 27.28
N VAL A 330 11.94 1.14 27.16
CA VAL A 330 13.38 1.41 27.26
C VAL A 330 14.15 0.95 26.03
N GLY A 331 13.44 0.65 24.93
CA GLY A 331 14.00 0.21 23.67
C GLY A 331 13.34 -1.05 23.11
N LEU A 332 14.07 -1.80 22.29
CA LEU A 332 13.56 -2.97 21.58
C LEU A 332 14.63 -4.06 21.35
N VAL A 333 14.16 -5.25 21.00
CA VAL A 333 14.96 -6.32 20.44
C VAL A 333 14.68 -6.44 18.96
N ALA A 334 15.73 -6.54 18.15
CA ALA A 334 15.66 -6.71 16.70
C ALA A 334 16.59 -7.81 16.20
N THR A 335 16.24 -8.39 15.05
CA THR A 335 16.97 -9.48 14.41
C THR A 335 17.27 -9.09 12.96
N CYS A 336 18.55 -9.13 12.58
CA CYS A 336 18.97 -8.88 11.21
C CYS A 336 18.62 -10.07 10.30
N MET A 337 18.20 -9.79 9.07
CA MET A 337 17.79 -10.78 8.06
C MET A 337 19.00 -11.24 7.22
N SER A 338 20.14 -11.42 7.89
CA SER A 338 21.42 -11.87 7.34
C SER A 338 21.71 -13.29 7.78
N ASN A 339 22.42 -14.05 6.95
CA ASN A 339 22.95 -15.35 7.33
C ASN A 339 24.26 -15.26 8.16
N GLY A 340 24.95 -14.10 8.11
CA GLY A 340 26.23 -13.87 8.78
C GLY A 340 26.13 -13.24 10.17
N ILE A 341 25.02 -12.54 10.48
CA ILE A 341 24.79 -11.95 11.81
C ILE A 341 24.10 -13.00 12.69
N THR A 342 24.82 -13.47 13.71
CA THR A 342 24.36 -14.56 14.57
C THR A 342 23.70 -14.06 15.85
N LYS A 343 24.00 -12.83 16.27
CA LYS A 343 23.46 -12.22 17.49
C LYS A 343 22.30 -11.28 17.18
N LYS A 344 21.38 -11.16 18.14
CA LYS A 344 20.29 -10.18 18.06
C LYS A 344 20.81 -8.80 18.48
N LEU A 345 20.07 -7.75 18.12
CA LEU A 345 20.31 -6.41 18.61
C LEU A 345 19.36 -6.11 19.77
N ARG A 346 19.92 -5.58 20.85
CA ARG A 346 19.19 -4.90 21.92
C ARG A 346 19.43 -3.40 21.75
N ILE A 347 18.44 -2.72 21.21
CA ILE A 347 18.49 -1.27 21.02
C ILE A 347 17.92 -0.63 22.27
N GLU A 348 18.71 0.19 22.96
CA GLU A 348 18.31 0.94 24.13
C GLU A 348 18.01 2.38 23.72
N ALA A 349 16.83 2.87 24.11
CA ALA A 349 16.35 4.18 23.70
C ALA A 349 15.51 4.84 24.80
N LYS A 350 15.54 6.17 24.85
CA LYS A 350 14.70 6.96 25.77
C LYS A 350 13.24 6.95 25.28
N VAL A 351 13.05 7.01 23.97
CA VAL A 351 11.76 6.95 23.29
C VAL A 351 11.79 5.88 22.20
N SER A 352 10.72 5.08 22.11
CA SER A 352 10.51 4.15 21.01
C SER A 352 9.26 4.53 20.22
N ILE A 353 9.33 4.50 18.89
CA ILE A 353 8.22 4.79 17.99
C ILE A 353 7.92 3.55 17.15
N SER A 354 6.69 3.04 17.23
CA SER A 354 6.18 2.03 16.31
C SER A 354 5.58 2.70 15.08
N ALA A 355 6.19 2.48 13.92
CA ALA A 355 5.75 3.01 12.63
C ALA A 355 5.67 1.90 11.55
N CYS A 356 5.34 0.67 11.98
CA CYS A 356 5.32 -0.52 11.14
C CYS A 356 4.10 -0.59 10.19
N GLY A 357 3.20 0.38 10.26
CA GLY A 357 1.94 0.41 9.51
C GLY A 357 0.83 -0.41 10.18
N ALA A 358 -0.40 -0.24 9.68
CA ALA A 358 -1.60 -0.80 10.31
C ALA A 358 -1.63 -2.34 10.38
N LEU A 359 -0.83 -3.04 9.60
CA LEU A 359 -0.78 -4.51 9.63
C LEU A 359 0.28 -5.06 10.59
N MET A 360 1.35 -4.31 10.87
CA MET A 360 2.52 -4.81 11.61
C MET A 360 2.76 -4.12 12.96
N THR A 361 2.21 -2.91 13.17
CA THR A 361 2.24 -2.26 14.49
C THR A 361 1.47 -3.08 15.54
N PRO A 362 0.25 -3.59 15.29
CA PRO A 362 -0.46 -4.37 16.31
C PRO A 362 0.26 -5.66 16.76
N PRO A 363 0.80 -6.50 15.84
CA PRO A 363 1.62 -7.64 16.23
C PRO A 363 2.83 -7.26 17.09
N LEU A 364 3.57 -6.20 16.76
CA LEU A 364 4.71 -5.74 17.56
C LEU A 364 4.26 -5.38 18.99
N LEU A 365 3.21 -4.58 19.12
CA LEU A 365 2.69 -4.16 20.43
C LEU A 365 2.22 -5.35 21.29
N ARG A 366 1.48 -6.30 20.68
CA ARG A 366 0.97 -7.49 21.38
C ARG A 366 2.09 -8.45 21.79
N ASN A 367 3.05 -8.70 20.88
CA ASN A 367 4.21 -9.57 21.16
C ASN A 367 5.10 -8.99 22.27
N SER A 368 5.03 -7.68 22.48
CA SER A 368 5.72 -6.98 23.58
C SER A 368 4.97 -7.06 24.92
N GLY A 369 3.77 -7.65 24.96
CA GLY A 369 2.99 -7.84 26.18
C GLY A 369 2.03 -6.68 26.52
N LEU A 370 1.70 -5.82 25.56
CA LEU A 370 0.60 -4.85 25.71
C LEU A 370 -0.76 -5.54 25.58
N ARG A 371 -1.74 -5.10 26.37
CA ARG A 371 -3.05 -5.75 26.57
C ARG A 371 -4.25 -4.87 26.24
N ASN A 372 -4.05 -3.63 25.80
CA ASN A 372 -5.13 -2.73 25.40
C ASN A 372 -5.98 -3.39 24.31
N ARG A 373 -7.29 -3.49 24.57
CA ARG A 373 -8.28 -4.20 23.72
C ARG A 373 -8.42 -3.63 22.31
N HIS A 374 -7.97 -2.38 22.09
CA HIS A 374 -8.05 -1.70 20.80
C HIS A 374 -6.85 -1.99 19.90
N VAL A 375 -5.73 -2.48 20.44
CA VAL A 375 -4.58 -2.90 19.63
C VAL A 375 -5.00 -4.04 18.71
N GLY A 376 -4.93 -3.82 17.40
CA GLY A 376 -5.31 -4.77 16.36
C GLY A 376 -6.80 -4.84 16.06
N ARG A 377 -7.60 -3.87 16.50
CA ARG A 377 -9.02 -3.73 16.11
C ARG A 377 -9.22 -2.41 15.36
N ASN A 378 -10.38 -2.23 14.72
CA ASN A 378 -10.68 -1.01 13.96
C ASN A 378 -9.85 -0.86 12.68
N LEU A 379 -9.48 -1.99 12.06
CA LEU A 379 -8.78 -1.96 10.79
C LEU A 379 -9.74 -1.55 9.68
N HIS A 380 -9.47 -0.43 9.04
CA HIS A 380 -10.14 -0.01 7.81
C HIS A 380 -9.24 -0.28 6.60
N LEU A 381 -9.87 -0.64 5.48
CA LEU A 381 -9.15 -1.10 4.29
C LEU A 381 -9.39 -0.30 3.02
N HIS A 382 -10.36 0.62 2.97
CA HIS A 382 -10.83 1.19 1.69
C HIS A 382 -11.03 0.08 0.64
N PRO A 383 -12.01 -0.83 0.83
CA PRO A 383 -12.21 -1.92 -0.09
C PRO A 383 -12.42 -1.38 -1.51
N VAL A 384 -11.81 -2.07 -2.47
CA VAL A 384 -11.91 -1.73 -3.88
C VAL A 384 -12.55 -2.88 -4.66
N SER A 385 -13.48 -2.54 -5.56
CA SER A 385 -13.98 -3.44 -6.60
C SER A 385 -13.73 -2.82 -7.98
N MET A 386 -13.23 -3.62 -8.93
CA MET A 386 -12.81 -3.14 -10.25
C MET A 386 -13.79 -3.54 -11.35
N ALA A 387 -14.00 -2.64 -12.29
CA ALA A 387 -14.56 -2.93 -13.61
C ALA A 387 -13.43 -2.92 -14.65
N TRP A 388 -13.68 -3.57 -15.78
CA TRP A 388 -12.78 -3.55 -16.93
C TRP A 388 -13.53 -3.22 -18.23
N GLY A 389 -12.81 -2.60 -19.17
CA GLY A 389 -13.30 -2.24 -20.49
C GLY A 389 -12.23 -2.49 -21.55
N TYR A 390 -12.61 -3.14 -22.65
CA TYR A 390 -11.72 -3.43 -23.77
C TYR A 390 -11.87 -2.39 -24.88
N PHE A 391 -10.76 -1.77 -25.29
CA PHE A 391 -10.71 -0.71 -26.30
C PHE A 391 -9.75 -1.11 -27.43
N PRO A 392 -10.24 -1.86 -28.44
CA PRO A 392 -9.41 -2.25 -29.58
C PRO A 392 -8.86 -1.02 -30.29
N ASP A 393 -7.70 -1.16 -30.93
CA ASP A 393 -7.19 -0.13 -31.83
C ASP A 393 -8.19 0.02 -32.99
N THR A 394 -8.75 1.21 -33.14
CA THR A 394 -9.70 1.54 -34.20
C THR A 394 -9.27 2.84 -34.86
N ASN A 395 -9.63 3.01 -36.14
CA ASN A 395 -9.38 4.24 -36.88
C ASN A 395 -10.37 5.37 -36.50
N GLN A 396 -11.01 5.32 -35.33
CA GLN A 396 -12.01 6.31 -34.91
C GLN A 396 -11.34 7.45 -34.12
N GLU A 397 -11.60 8.70 -34.54
CA GLU A 397 -11.08 9.91 -33.90
C GLU A 397 -12.07 10.49 -32.86
N PRO A 398 -11.60 11.03 -31.71
CA PRO A 398 -10.21 11.01 -31.24
C PRO A 398 -9.82 9.63 -30.69
N GLN A 399 -8.64 9.14 -31.06
CA GLN A 399 -8.15 7.83 -30.61
C GLN A 399 -7.64 7.87 -29.16
N LEU A 400 -7.95 6.82 -28.38
CA LEU A 400 -7.36 6.59 -27.06
C LEU A 400 -5.99 5.91 -27.21
N THR A 401 -4.92 6.67 -27.07
CA THR A 401 -3.53 6.21 -27.23
C THR A 401 -2.94 5.64 -25.94
N GLY A 402 -1.83 4.89 -26.07
CA GLY A 402 -1.08 4.29 -24.95
C GLY A 402 -1.54 2.88 -24.58
N LYS A 403 -0.90 2.28 -23.58
CA LYS A 403 -1.26 0.95 -23.04
C LYS A 403 -1.61 1.04 -21.57
N CYS A 404 -2.35 0.04 -21.06
CA CYS A 404 -2.81 0.01 -19.67
C CYS A 404 -1.69 0.08 -18.62
N TYR A 405 -0.47 -0.35 -18.96
CA TYR A 405 0.71 -0.36 -18.08
C TYR A 405 1.66 0.83 -18.31
N GLU A 406 1.28 1.80 -19.15
CA GLU A 406 2.09 2.98 -19.45
C GLU A 406 1.51 4.23 -18.77
N GLY A 407 2.40 5.12 -18.33
CA GLY A 407 2.07 6.47 -17.91
C GLY A 407 1.89 6.72 -16.41
N GLY A 408 1.37 7.90 -16.07
CA GLY A 408 1.03 8.23 -14.69
C GLY A 408 -0.11 7.33 -14.17
N ILE A 409 0.05 6.83 -12.94
CA ILE A 409 -0.97 6.03 -12.24
C ILE A 409 -1.83 6.98 -11.40
N ILE A 410 -3.16 6.77 -11.38
CA ILE A 410 -4.16 7.66 -10.74
C ILE A 410 -3.87 9.16 -11.03
N THR A 411 -4.07 9.60 -12.27
CA THR A 411 -3.99 11.03 -12.64
C THR A 411 -5.37 11.68 -12.75
N SER A 412 -6.41 10.87 -12.85
CA SER A 412 -7.82 11.26 -12.93
C SER A 412 -8.63 10.56 -11.83
N MET A 413 -9.60 11.27 -11.26
CA MET A 413 -10.60 10.68 -10.35
C MET A 413 -11.99 11.24 -10.59
N HIS A 414 -13.02 10.44 -10.27
CA HIS A 414 -14.40 10.89 -10.26
C HIS A 414 -15.06 10.55 -8.92
N ARG A 415 -15.68 11.54 -8.27
CA ARG A 415 -16.44 11.33 -7.04
C ARG A 415 -17.87 10.88 -7.37
N VAL A 416 -18.25 9.69 -6.91
CA VAL A 416 -19.60 9.12 -7.11
C VAL A 416 -20.53 9.54 -6.00
N THR A 417 -20.06 9.44 -4.76
CA THR A 417 -20.74 9.85 -3.52
C THR A 417 -19.70 10.46 -2.58
N GLU A 418 -20.13 10.97 -1.42
CA GLU A 418 -19.18 11.41 -0.36
C GLU A 418 -18.27 10.28 0.13
N ARG A 419 -18.67 9.01 -0.08
CA ARG A 419 -17.94 7.82 0.38
C ARG A 419 -17.27 7.04 -0.74
N THR A 420 -17.58 7.32 -2.00
CA THR A 420 -17.18 6.49 -3.13
C THR A 420 -16.51 7.31 -4.22
N ILE A 421 -15.29 6.92 -4.58
CA ILE A 421 -14.52 7.52 -5.67
C ILE A 421 -14.15 6.47 -6.72
N ILE A 422 -13.97 6.91 -7.95
CA ILE A 422 -13.48 6.11 -9.07
C ILE A 422 -12.08 6.58 -9.44
N GLU A 423 -11.16 5.63 -9.49
CA GLU A 423 -9.76 5.82 -9.86
C GLU A 423 -9.31 4.65 -10.76
N THR A 424 -8.07 4.67 -11.23
CA THR A 424 -7.51 3.65 -12.14
C THR A 424 -6.33 2.92 -11.51
N PRO A 425 -6.24 1.59 -11.59
CA PRO A 425 -5.16 0.84 -10.96
C PRO A 425 -3.93 0.74 -11.86
N ALA A 426 -2.79 0.32 -11.29
CA ALA A 426 -1.71 -0.26 -12.07
C ALA A 426 -1.69 -1.78 -11.86
N LEU A 427 -1.87 -2.52 -12.95
CA LEU A 427 -1.87 -3.98 -12.94
C LEU A 427 -0.85 -4.47 -13.95
N GLY A 428 0.17 -5.20 -13.46
CA GLY A 428 1.07 -5.93 -14.34
C GLY A 428 0.41 -7.19 -14.92
N PRO A 429 1.09 -7.91 -15.83
CA PRO A 429 0.55 -9.10 -16.46
C PRO A 429 0.13 -10.19 -15.44
N GLY A 430 0.88 -10.35 -14.35
CA GLY A 430 0.61 -11.27 -13.26
C GLY A 430 -0.62 -10.88 -12.46
N ALA A 431 -0.68 -9.65 -11.93
CA ALA A 431 -1.83 -9.15 -11.18
C ALA A 431 -3.11 -9.17 -12.02
N PHE A 432 -3.04 -8.72 -13.29
CA PHE A 432 -4.15 -8.81 -14.23
C PHE A 432 -4.64 -10.25 -14.38
N ALA A 433 -3.73 -11.21 -14.63
CA ALA A 433 -4.08 -12.60 -14.85
C ALA A 433 -4.67 -13.28 -13.59
N SER A 434 -4.19 -12.90 -12.40
CA SER A 434 -4.74 -13.36 -11.13
C SER A 434 -6.14 -12.77 -10.86
N LEU A 435 -6.40 -11.53 -11.27
CA LEU A 435 -7.67 -10.84 -11.06
C LEU A 435 -8.78 -11.33 -12.00
N VAL A 436 -8.49 -11.56 -13.29
CA VAL A 436 -9.52 -11.95 -14.25
C VAL A 436 -10.15 -13.32 -13.92
N PRO A 437 -11.48 -13.47 -14.13
CA PRO A 437 -12.16 -14.75 -13.93
C PRO A 437 -11.71 -15.77 -14.99
N TRP A 438 -11.78 -17.05 -14.63
CA TRP A 438 -11.46 -18.14 -15.55
C TRP A 438 -12.74 -18.84 -16.00
N GLU A 439 -13.06 -18.77 -17.30
CA GLU A 439 -14.20 -19.49 -17.90
C GLU A 439 -13.74 -20.72 -18.70
N SER A 440 -12.60 -20.61 -19.37
CA SER A 440 -11.96 -21.68 -20.14
C SER A 440 -10.49 -21.32 -20.43
N GLY A 441 -9.70 -22.29 -20.88
CA GLY A 441 -8.34 -22.02 -21.32
C GLY A 441 -8.27 -21.09 -22.55
N ARG A 442 -9.28 -21.14 -23.43
CA ARG A 442 -9.38 -20.24 -24.60
C ARG A 442 -9.72 -18.82 -24.19
N ASP A 443 -10.71 -18.66 -23.31
CA ASP A 443 -11.14 -17.34 -22.81
C ASP A 443 -10.00 -16.63 -22.08
N MET A 444 -9.28 -17.33 -21.20
CA MET A 444 -8.13 -16.76 -20.49
C MET A 444 -7.04 -16.26 -21.46
N LYS A 445 -6.72 -17.04 -22.50
CA LYS A 445 -5.73 -16.63 -23.52
C LYS A 445 -6.20 -15.41 -24.28
N GLU A 446 -7.48 -15.32 -24.61
CA GLU A 446 -8.07 -14.16 -25.29
C GLU A 446 -7.99 -12.90 -24.42
N ARG A 447 -8.33 -13.00 -23.12
CA ARG A 447 -8.20 -11.89 -22.17
C ARG A 447 -6.75 -11.40 -22.07
N MET A 448 -5.79 -12.32 -22.01
CA MET A 448 -4.37 -11.96 -21.95
C MET A 448 -3.83 -11.37 -23.27
N ARG A 449 -4.36 -11.79 -24.43
CA ARG A 449 -4.06 -11.14 -25.72
C ARG A 449 -4.56 -9.69 -25.78
N ARG A 450 -5.62 -9.37 -25.03
CA ARG A 450 -6.23 -8.03 -24.95
C ARG A 450 -5.65 -7.16 -23.84
N TYR A 451 -4.70 -7.68 -23.07
CA TYR A 451 -4.16 -7.06 -21.85
C TYR A 451 -3.82 -5.58 -22.03
N THR A 452 -2.99 -5.24 -23.03
CA THR A 452 -2.51 -3.87 -23.27
C THR A 452 -3.60 -2.84 -23.52
N ARG A 453 -4.74 -3.29 -24.06
CA ARG A 453 -5.88 -2.49 -24.50
C ARG A 453 -7.12 -2.70 -23.63
N THR A 454 -6.92 -3.25 -22.42
CA THR A 454 -7.98 -3.39 -21.42
C THR A 454 -7.73 -2.39 -20.29
N ALA A 455 -8.60 -1.38 -20.19
CA ALA A 455 -8.56 -0.41 -19.09
C ALA A 455 -9.31 -0.96 -17.88
N HIS A 456 -8.83 -0.63 -16.69
CA HIS A 456 -9.53 -0.84 -15.43
C HIS A 456 -9.85 0.49 -14.78
N ALA A 457 -11.00 0.54 -14.14
CA ALA A 457 -11.38 1.60 -13.22
C ALA A 457 -12.03 0.93 -12.02
N PHE A 458 -11.80 1.47 -10.85
CA PHE A 458 -12.22 0.83 -9.62
C PHE A 458 -12.99 1.78 -8.72
N ALA A 459 -14.01 1.25 -8.07
CA ALA A 459 -14.72 1.95 -7.02
C ALA A 459 -13.99 1.70 -5.69
N LEU A 460 -13.52 2.78 -5.08
CA LEU A 460 -12.97 2.79 -3.73
C LEU A 460 -14.02 3.35 -2.78
N VAL A 461 -14.31 2.62 -1.71
CA VAL A 461 -15.31 3.00 -0.71
C VAL A 461 -14.65 3.34 0.62
N ARG A 462 -15.04 4.46 1.23
CA ARG A 462 -14.79 4.79 2.64
C ARG A 462 -15.62 3.84 3.51
N ASP A 463 -15.01 2.74 3.94
CA ASP A 463 -15.69 1.66 4.66
C ASP A 463 -16.15 2.07 6.07
N HIS A 464 -17.36 1.65 6.43
CA HIS A 464 -17.84 1.68 7.80
C HIS A 464 -17.45 0.42 8.57
N ALA A 465 -17.30 -0.71 7.87
CA ALA A 465 -16.87 -1.94 8.50
C ALA A 465 -15.48 -1.80 9.14
N ALA A 466 -15.34 -2.38 10.32
CA ALA A 466 -14.07 -2.48 11.02
C ALA A 466 -13.57 -3.93 11.00
N GLY A 467 -12.35 -4.10 10.53
CA GLY A 467 -11.59 -5.34 10.59
C GLY A 467 -10.71 -5.44 11.84
N SER A 468 -9.80 -6.41 11.80
CA SER A 468 -8.87 -6.71 12.89
C SER A 468 -7.58 -7.38 12.39
N VAL A 469 -6.50 -7.18 13.15
CA VAL A 469 -5.20 -7.83 12.99
C VAL A 469 -4.93 -8.63 14.26
N TYR A 470 -4.83 -9.95 14.12
CA TYR A 470 -4.64 -10.86 15.25
C TYR A 470 -3.18 -11.19 15.53
N GLY A 471 -2.35 -11.07 14.52
CA GLY A 471 -0.93 -11.37 14.50
C GLY A 471 -0.39 -11.15 13.09
N GLU A 472 0.92 -11.36 12.89
CA GLU A 472 1.53 -11.22 11.57
C GLU A 472 0.83 -12.14 10.54
N GLY A 473 0.48 -11.58 9.39
CA GLY A 473 -0.25 -12.30 8.33
C GLY A 473 -1.70 -12.71 8.68
N ARG A 474 -2.21 -12.39 9.88
CA ARG A 474 -3.55 -12.80 10.34
C ARG A 474 -4.49 -11.60 10.39
N VAL A 475 -5.04 -11.26 9.24
CA VAL A 475 -5.95 -10.11 9.06
C VAL A 475 -7.36 -10.59 8.77
N HIS A 476 -8.36 -10.07 9.47
CA HIS A 476 -9.77 -10.32 9.19
C HIS A 476 -10.49 -9.02 8.85
N TYR A 477 -11.23 -9.01 7.75
CA TYR A 477 -12.06 -7.89 7.33
C TYR A 477 -13.23 -8.39 6.49
N SER A 478 -14.42 -7.85 6.73
CA SER A 478 -15.62 -8.12 5.94
C SER A 478 -16.37 -6.81 5.75
N PRO A 479 -16.60 -6.35 4.51
CA PRO A 479 -17.39 -5.14 4.27
C PRO A 479 -18.80 -5.27 4.85
N SER A 480 -19.34 -4.16 5.35
CA SER A 480 -20.72 -4.09 5.81
C SER A 480 -21.69 -4.18 4.63
N ARG A 481 -22.98 -4.35 4.91
CA ARG A 481 -23.99 -4.32 3.85
C ARG A 481 -23.99 -2.98 3.10
N GLY A 482 -23.89 -1.86 3.81
CA GLY A 482 -23.81 -0.53 3.20
C GLY A 482 -22.55 -0.35 2.35
N ASP A 483 -21.41 -0.90 2.79
CA ASP A 483 -20.17 -0.85 1.99
C ASP A 483 -20.30 -1.64 0.68
N ILE A 484 -21.02 -2.78 0.71
CA ILE A 484 -21.30 -3.58 -0.49
C ILE A 484 -22.22 -2.85 -1.46
N GLU A 485 -23.23 -2.14 -0.95
CA GLU A 485 -24.15 -1.34 -1.75
C GLU A 485 -23.40 -0.17 -2.43
N GLU A 486 -22.56 0.56 -1.69
CA GLU A 486 -21.69 1.62 -2.24
C GLU A 486 -20.71 1.07 -3.31
N LEU A 487 -20.07 -0.07 -3.04
CA LEU A 487 -19.17 -0.71 -4.02
C LEU A 487 -19.91 -1.09 -5.29
N ARG A 488 -21.14 -1.59 -5.17
CA ARG A 488 -21.97 -1.97 -6.32
C ARG A 488 -22.32 -0.74 -7.16
N ASP A 489 -22.73 0.33 -6.51
CA ASP A 489 -23.16 1.55 -7.20
C ASP A 489 -21.96 2.26 -7.85
N GLY A 490 -20.80 2.25 -7.20
CA GLY A 490 -19.52 2.67 -7.79
C GLY A 490 -19.11 1.82 -8.99
N LEU A 491 -19.28 0.49 -8.92
CA LEU A 491 -18.98 -0.42 -10.02
C LEU A 491 -19.90 -0.19 -11.22
N ARG A 492 -21.21 0.02 -10.98
CA ARG A 492 -22.17 0.43 -12.02
C ARG A 492 -21.76 1.75 -12.68
N ARG A 493 -21.33 2.73 -11.89
CA ARG A 493 -20.83 4.01 -12.41
C ARG A 493 -19.57 3.84 -13.27
N ALA A 494 -18.60 3.02 -12.83
CA ALA A 494 -17.39 2.74 -13.59
C ALA A 494 -17.70 2.07 -14.95
N LEU A 495 -18.64 1.12 -14.97
CA LEU A 495 -19.09 0.49 -16.22
C LEU A 495 -19.73 1.50 -17.17
N ARG A 496 -20.61 2.39 -16.68
CA ARG A 496 -21.19 3.47 -17.51
C ARG A 496 -20.12 4.39 -18.09
N ILE A 497 -19.13 4.79 -17.29
CA ILE A 497 -17.99 5.61 -17.74
C ILE A 497 -17.23 4.90 -18.88
N MET A 498 -16.93 3.60 -18.73
CA MET A 498 -16.22 2.85 -19.77
C MET A 498 -17.03 2.71 -21.07
N VAL A 499 -18.35 2.47 -20.96
CA VAL A 499 -19.25 2.42 -22.13
C VAL A 499 -19.27 3.76 -22.83
N ALA A 500 -19.46 4.86 -22.10
CA ALA A 500 -19.46 6.21 -22.64
C ALA A 500 -18.11 6.62 -23.24
N SER A 501 -17.01 6.08 -22.72
CA SER A 501 -15.68 6.26 -23.29
C SER A 501 -15.45 5.48 -24.60
N GLY A 502 -16.39 4.63 -25.02
CA GLY A 502 -16.31 3.87 -26.27
C GLY A 502 -15.71 2.46 -26.13
N ALA A 503 -15.84 1.80 -24.98
CA ALA A 503 -15.43 0.41 -24.84
C ALA A 503 -16.17 -0.49 -25.84
N ALA A 504 -15.48 -1.48 -26.42
CA ALA A 504 -16.11 -2.50 -27.27
C ALA A 504 -16.79 -3.60 -26.44
N GLU A 505 -16.29 -3.84 -25.23
CA GLU A 505 -16.81 -4.80 -24.26
C GLU A 505 -16.45 -4.31 -22.86
N VAL A 506 -17.38 -4.43 -21.91
CA VAL A 506 -17.17 -4.09 -20.49
C VAL A 506 -17.56 -5.26 -19.60
N GLY A 507 -17.01 -5.32 -18.39
CA GLY A 507 -17.37 -6.36 -17.44
C GLY A 507 -16.84 -6.16 -16.04
N THR A 508 -17.14 -7.14 -15.20
CA THR A 508 -16.68 -7.21 -13.81
C THR A 508 -15.69 -8.36 -13.64
N HIS A 509 -15.10 -8.49 -12.45
CA HIS A 509 -14.28 -9.65 -12.08
C HIS A 509 -15.05 -10.72 -11.30
N ARG A 510 -16.37 -10.76 -11.44
CA ARG A 510 -17.20 -11.85 -10.91
C ARG A 510 -16.77 -13.17 -11.56
N SER A 511 -16.72 -14.24 -10.77
CA SER A 511 -16.14 -15.53 -11.16
C SER A 511 -16.81 -16.22 -12.36
N ASP A 512 -18.02 -15.80 -12.73
CA ASP A 512 -18.75 -16.27 -13.91
C ASP A 512 -18.45 -15.48 -15.19
N GLY A 513 -17.66 -14.40 -15.11
CA GLY A 513 -17.24 -13.62 -16.27
C GLY A 513 -18.27 -12.61 -16.77
N LEU A 514 -19.18 -12.13 -15.91
CA LEU A 514 -20.22 -11.14 -16.23
C LEU A 514 -19.65 -9.98 -17.09
N ARG A 515 -20.16 -9.85 -18.32
CA ARG A 515 -19.73 -8.87 -19.32
C ARG A 515 -20.83 -8.50 -20.32
N LEU A 516 -20.67 -7.37 -20.98
CA LEU A 516 -21.54 -6.83 -22.02
C LEU A 516 -20.70 -6.39 -23.22
N ARG A 517 -21.08 -6.81 -24.43
CA ARG A 517 -20.53 -6.25 -25.68
C ARG A 517 -21.28 -4.96 -26.00
N CYS A 518 -20.57 -3.86 -26.19
CA CYS A 518 -21.18 -2.53 -26.29
C CYS A 518 -21.67 -2.18 -27.70
N LYS A 519 -21.21 -2.89 -28.74
CA LYS A 519 -21.63 -2.60 -30.12
C LYS A 519 -23.12 -2.86 -30.31
N GLY A 520 -23.87 -1.79 -30.61
CA GLY A 520 -25.32 -1.85 -30.86
C GLY A 520 -26.19 -1.93 -29.60
N VAL A 521 -25.59 -1.80 -28.41
CA VAL A 521 -26.31 -1.77 -27.13
C VAL A 521 -27.21 -0.54 -27.07
N GLN A 522 -28.46 -0.75 -26.69
CA GLN A 522 -29.38 0.32 -26.32
C GLN A 522 -29.32 0.57 -24.81
N ASP A 523 -29.79 1.73 -24.35
CA ASP A 523 -29.78 2.09 -22.92
C ASP A 523 -30.48 1.04 -22.04
N LYS A 524 -31.59 0.46 -22.52
CA LYS A 524 -32.30 -0.62 -21.82
C LYS A 524 -31.44 -1.87 -21.62
N ASP A 525 -30.57 -2.21 -22.58
CA ASP A 525 -29.73 -3.41 -22.51
C ASP A 525 -28.57 -3.15 -21.53
N LEU A 526 -28.06 -1.91 -21.51
CA LEU A 526 -27.08 -1.48 -20.53
C LEU A 526 -27.67 -1.51 -19.11
N GLU A 527 -28.85 -0.95 -18.89
CA GLU A 527 -29.47 -0.96 -17.56
C GLU A 527 -29.79 -2.38 -17.08
N ALA A 528 -30.30 -3.26 -17.96
CA ALA A 528 -30.49 -4.68 -17.63
C ALA A 528 -29.18 -5.37 -17.21
N PHE A 529 -28.08 -5.11 -17.92
CA PHE A 529 -26.76 -5.61 -17.53
C PHE A 529 -26.29 -5.04 -16.19
N LEU A 530 -26.49 -3.75 -15.94
CA LEU A 530 -26.12 -3.10 -14.69
C LEU A 530 -26.92 -3.64 -13.50
N ASP A 531 -28.17 -4.06 -13.71
CA ASP A 531 -29.00 -4.69 -12.67
C ASP A 531 -28.50 -6.08 -12.26
N GLU A 532 -27.75 -6.76 -13.12
CA GLU A 532 -27.04 -8.00 -12.78
C GLU A 532 -25.73 -7.76 -12.01
N VAL A 533 -25.23 -6.53 -11.94
CA VAL A 533 -23.96 -6.21 -11.28
C VAL A 533 -24.11 -6.37 -9.77
N THR A 534 -23.33 -7.28 -9.21
CA THR A 534 -23.25 -7.54 -7.78
C THR A 534 -21.81 -7.54 -7.30
N VAL A 535 -21.59 -7.11 -6.07
CA VAL A 535 -20.28 -7.24 -5.40
C VAL A 535 -20.27 -8.57 -4.65
N ALA A 536 -19.87 -9.61 -5.36
CA ALA A 536 -19.80 -10.95 -4.79
C ALA A 536 -18.68 -11.02 -3.74
N ARG A 537 -18.97 -11.68 -2.61
CA ARG A 537 -17.98 -11.93 -1.56
C ARG A 537 -16.99 -13.01 -1.99
N GLY A 538 -15.88 -13.14 -1.28
CA GLY A 538 -14.79 -14.06 -1.63
C GLY A 538 -15.19 -15.55 -1.68
N PRO A 539 -14.32 -16.43 -2.20
CA PRO A 539 -14.59 -17.86 -2.37
C PRO A 539 -14.88 -18.63 -1.08
N MET A 540 -14.74 -18.02 0.11
CA MET A 540 -15.16 -18.64 1.37
C MET A 540 -16.65 -18.47 1.68
N GLN A 541 -17.38 -17.63 0.95
CA GLN A 541 -18.79 -17.39 1.19
C GLN A 541 -19.61 -18.65 0.84
N PRO A 542 -20.40 -19.20 1.79
CA PRO A 542 -21.29 -20.34 1.55
C PRO A 542 -22.50 -19.94 0.69
N GLY A 543 -23.06 -20.91 -0.03
CA GLY A 543 -24.39 -20.79 -0.67
C GLY A 543 -24.43 -20.01 -1.99
N THR A 544 -23.34 -19.37 -2.41
CA THR A 544 -23.24 -18.67 -3.70
C THR A 544 -22.42 -19.48 -4.71
N ASP A 545 -22.83 -19.39 -5.98
CA ASP A 545 -22.12 -19.94 -7.16
C ASP A 545 -21.22 -18.90 -7.86
N THR A 546 -21.28 -17.65 -7.40
CA THR A 546 -20.41 -16.54 -7.84
C THR A 546 -19.63 -15.96 -6.66
N TRP A 547 -18.42 -15.46 -6.97
CA TRP A 547 -17.53 -14.80 -6.03
C TRP A 547 -16.64 -13.79 -6.77
N ALA A 548 -16.07 -12.84 -6.04
CA ALA A 548 -15.06 -11.91 -6.52
C ALA A 548 -14.08 -11.59 -5.39
N LEU A 549 -12.89 -11.11 -5.72
CA LEU A 549 -11.94 -10.60 -4.75
C LEU A 549 -12.03 -9.07 -4.71
N LEU A 550 -12.00 -8.52 -3.51
CA LEU A 550 -11.73 -7.11 -3.29
C LEU A 550 -10.22 -6.90 -3.21
N CYS A 551 -9.78 -5.67 -3.42
CA CYS A 551 -8.39 -5.26 -3.23
C CYS A 551 -8.29 -4.10 -2.23
N SER A 552 -7.12 -3.94 -1.62
CA SER A 552 -6.81 -2.80 -0.76
C SER A 552 -5.31 -2.53 -0.76
N ALA A 553 -4.94 -1.27 -0.98
CA ALA A 553 -3.60 -0.73 -0.74
C ALA A 553 -3.57 0.26 0.44
N HIS A 554 -4.70 0.44 1.13
CA HIS A 554 -4.87 1.44 2.18
C HIS A 554 -5.25 0.73 3.48
N GLN A 555 -4.31 0.58 4.41
CA GLN A 555 -4.58 -0.06 5.70
C GLN A 555 -4.42 0.96 6.82
N MET A 556 -5.45 1.10 7.66
CA MET A 556 -5.47 2.13 8.70
C MET A 556 -6.28 1.74 9.94
N GLY A 557 -6.10 2.48 11.04
CA GLY A 557 -6.94 2.46 12.23
C GLY A 557 -6.77 1.30 13.21
N SER A 558 -5.87 0.35 12.93
CA SER A 558 -5.70 -0.85 13.75
C SER A 558 -5.14 -0.62 15.16
N CYS A 559 -4.66 0.58 15.47
CA CYS A 559 -4.26 1.05 16.81
C CYS A 559 -4.76 2.49 17.02
N ARG A 560 -6.04 2.75 16.71
CA ARG A 560 -6.59 4.11 16.66
C ARG A 560 -6.31 4.93 17.92
N MET A 561 -6.14 6.24 17.72
CA MET A 561 -6.12 7.22 18.80
C MET A 561 -7.48 7.29 19.50
N GLY A 562 -7.49 7.69 20.76
CA GLY A 562 -8.72 7.96 21.50
C GLY A 562 -8.49 8.97 22.61
N SER A 563 -9.58 9.55 23.11
CA SER A 563 -9.54 10.52 24.23
C SER A 563 -9.23 9.85 25.58
N SER A 564 -9.43 8.53 25.67
CA SER A 564 -9.21 7.73 26.86
C SER A 564 -8.75 6.30 26.50
N PRO A 565 -8.18 5.54 27.45
CA PRO A 565 -7.81 4.13 27.23
C PRO A 565 -9.02 3.22 26.92
N LYS A 566 -10.24 3.68 27.22
CA LYS A 566 -11.47 2.95 26.87
C LYS A 566 -11.86 3.12 25.41
N GLU A 567 -11.33 4.11 24.72
CA GLU A 567 -11.72 4.52 23.36
C GLU A 567 -10.65 4.25 22.30
N GLY A 568 -9.37 4.23 22.66
CA GLY A 568 -8.25 4.03 21.72
C GLY A 568 -7.11 3.18 22.26
N ALA A 569 -6.22 2.77 21.36
CA ALA A 569 -4.98 2.03 21.70
C ALA A 569 -3.90 2.96 22.26
N VAL A 570 -3.91 4.22 21.81
CA VAL A 570 -2.99 5.30 22.21
C VAL A 570 -3.78 6.57 22.51
N ASP A 571 -3.12 7.53 23.16
CA ASP A 571 -3.70 8.84 23.47
C ASP A 571 -3.70 9.80 22.27
N GLY A 572 -4.16 11.03 22.49
CA GLY A 572 -4.23 12.10 21.50
C GLY A 572 -2.86 12.58 20.97
N ARG A 573 -1.75 12.15 21.58
CA ARG A 573 -0.37 12.43 21.15
C ARG A 573 0.30 11.19 20.57
N GLY A 574 -0.46 10.12 20.34
CA GLY A 574 0.06 8.85 19.83
C GLY A 574 0.84 8.03 20.87
N GLU A 575 0.85 8.43 22.15
CA GLU A 575 1.56 7.71 23.21
C GLU A 575 0.70 6.55 23.73
N SER A 576 1.32 5.40 23.97
CA SER A 576 0.62 4.23 24.52
C SER A 576 -0.02 4.54 25.87
N TRP A 577 -1.26 4.10 26.07
CA TRP A 577 -1.91 4.17 27.39
C TRP A 577 -1.26 3.26 28.43
N GLU A 578 -0.50 2.24 28.01
CA GLU A 578 0.10 1.26 28.91
C GLU A 578 1.57 1.51 29.20
N ALA A 579 2.30 2.15 28.28
CA ALA A 579 3.75 2.30 28.34
C ALA A 579 4.20 3.74 28.06
N GLU A 580 4.86 4.35 29.05
CA GLU A 580 5.50 5.66 28.91
C GLU A 580 6.67 5.58 27.92
N GLY A 581 6.82 6.60 27.07
CA GLY A 581 7.90 6.68 26.09
C GLY A 581 7.75 5.74 24.90
N LEU A 582 6.59 5.10 24.74
CA LEU A 582 6.22 4.35 23.55
C LEU A 582 5.16 5.10 22.75
N TYR A 583 5.51 5.50 21.54
CA TYR A 583 4.61 6.17 20.61
C TYR A 583 4.30 5.29 19.41
N VAL A 584 3.21 5.62 18.73
CA VAL A 584 2.88 5.09 17.41
C VAL A 584 2.83 6.27 16.45
N CYS A 585 3.40 6.14 15.26
CA CYS A 585 3.42 7.20 14.22
C CYS A 585 3.21 6.56 12.85
N ASP A 586 2.03 6.00 12.59
CA ASP A 586 1.67 5.45 11.29
C ASP A 586 0.13 5.45 11.06
N GLY A 587 -0.31 4.88 9.94
CA GLY A 587 -1.74 4.79 9.59
C GLY A 587 -2.61 4.00 10.56
N SER A 588 -2.04 3.20 11.47
CA SER A 588 -2.80 2.51 12.52
C SER A 588 -3.51 3.48 13.48
N LEU A 589 -3.07 4.75 13.56
CA LEU A 589 -3.64 5.76 14.43
C LEU A 589 -5.01 6.30 14.00
N LEU A 590 -5.35 6.20 12.71
CA LEU A 590 -6.48 6.92 12.15
C LEU A 590 -7.82 6.42 12.75
N PRO A 591 -8.72 7.30 13.23
CA PRO A 591 -9.96 6.87 13.87
C PRO A 591 -10.90 6.08 12.96
N THR A 592 -10.99 6.47 11.69
CA THR A 592 -11.83 5.86 10.66
C THR A 592 -11.09 5.80 9.32
N ALA A 593 -11.72 5.19 8.31
CA ALA A 593 -11.36 5.36 6.91
C ALA A 593 -11.35 6.86 6.49
N VAL A 594 -10.34 7.28 5.72
CA VAL A 594 -10.18 8.68 5.22
C VAL A 594 -11.03 8.97 3.99
N GLY A 595 -11.36 7.95 3.19
CA GLY A 595 -12.07 8.09 1.91
C GLY A 595 -11.21 8.56 0.72
N VAL A 596 -9.93 8.88 0.94
CA VAL A 596 -8.93 9.20 -0.10
C VAL A 596 -7.59 8.52 0.23
N ASN A 597 -6.58 8.63 -0.63
CA ASN A 597 -5.26 8.03 -0.38
C ASN A 597 -4.65 8.56 0.93
N PRO A 598 -4.26 7.69 1.89
CA PRO A 598 -3.96 8.12 3.25
C PRO A 598 -2.53 8.67 3.42
N MET A 599 -1.67 8.68 2.40
CA MET A 599 -0.26 9.04 2.53
C MET A 599 -0.05 10.42 3.17
N ILE A 600 -0.67 11.47 2.63
CA ILE A 600 -0.55 12.84 3.15
C ILE A 600 -1.11 12.92 4.57
N THR A 601 -2.24 12.27 4.82
CA THR A 601 -2.87 12.23 6.16
C THR A 601 -1.94 11.61 7.20
N ILE A 602 -1.31 10.47 6.88
CA ILE A 602 -0.39 9.74 7.76
C ILE A 602 0.88 10.56 8.02
N GLN A 603 1.49 11.11 6.97
CA GLN A 603 2.70 11.91 7.11
C GLN A 603 2.46 13.19 7.91
N SER A 604 1.32 13.86 7.70
CA SER A 604 0.98 15.09 8.43
C SER A 604 0.73 14.83 9.92
N LEU A 605 0.04 13.72 10.25
CA LEU A 605 -0.13 13.31 11.64
C LEU A 605 1.23 12.98 12.27
N ALA A 606 2.07 12.20 11.60
CA ALA A 606 3.40 11.87 12.11
C ALA A 606 4.26 13.12 12.31
N TYR A 607 4.17 14.11 11.43
CA TYR A 607 4.86 15.39 11.56
C TYR A 607 4.46 16.10 12.86
N CYS A 608 3.14 16.30 13.10
CA CYS A 608 2.66 16.92 14.34
C CYS A 608 3.13 16.17 15.59
N LEU A 609 2.94 14.84 15.62
CA LEU A 609 3.33 14.04 16.78
C LEU A 609 4.83 14.08 17.04
N SER A 610 5.64 14.11 15.99
CA SER A 610 7.10 14.11 16.13
C SER A 610 7.64 15.46 16.62
N MET A 611 6.96 16.57 16.27
CA MET A 611 7.26 17.88 16.85
C MET A 611 7.00 17.88 18.36
N ASP A 612 5.84 17.37 18.80
CA ASP A 612 5.53 17.25 20.23
C ASP A 612 6.51 16.32 20.97
N ILE A 613 6.93 15.21 20.33
CA ILE A 613 7.92 14.28 20.91
C ILE A 613 9.28 14.97 21.05
N ALA A 614 9.72 15.74 20.04
CA ALA A 614 10.97 16.49 20.09
C ALA A 614 10.97 17.49 21.26
N GLU A 615 9.87 18.24 21.43
CA GLU A 615 9.71 19.17 22.56
C GLU A 615 9.74 18.46 23.91
N SER A 616 9.21 17.23 24.00
CA SER A 616 9.23 16.45 25.25
C SER A 616 10.61 15.89 25.62
N LEU A 617 11.54 15.84 24.66
CA LEU A 617 12.90 15.33 24.82
C LEU A 617 13.96 16.43 25.00
N ALA A 618 13.61 17.68 24.68
CA ALA A 618 14.42 18.88 24.92
C ALA A 618 14.43 19.25 26.41
#